data_AF-A0A379EY33-F1
#
_entry.id   AF-A0A379EY33-F1
#
_cell.length_a   1.000
_cell.length_b   1.000
_cell.length_c   1.000
_cell.angle_alpha   90.00
_cell.angle_beta   90.00
_cell.angle_gamma   90.00
#
_symmetry.space_group_name_H-M   'P 1'
#
loop_
_entity.id
_entity.type
_entity.pdbx_description
1 polymer ?
#
loop_
_entity_poly.entity_id
_entity_poly.type
_entity_poly.pdbx_seq_one_letter_code
_entity_poly.pdbx_strand_id
1 'polypeptide(L)'
;MNAIHILEPLASNAMAEKINELEHTIGTVLPSHFKDLLMQNNVCKPHKNHYKDKETEFTINYFLGFSESKNDDIIATYNNYEGRIPEELIPIASVDGGDWLCINKITGKVYYWFHEENDWGLEGNNKYPTLVSENLNDFIEKLTPTPLPTKEEIKRAIASGKVTITPKYVELRNAMRAKEGLPPLTFEEWDRLLNDPNREDIYLVP
;
A
#
# COMPACT_ATOMS: atom_id res chain seq x y z
N MET A 1 9.33 16.17 -10.54
CA MET A 1 8.03 15.49 -10.62
C MET A 1 8.22 14.04 -10.19
N ASN A 2 7.32 13.47 -9.38
CA ASN A 2 7.40 12.08 -8.93
C ASN A 2 7.15 11.15 -10.13
N ALA A 3 8.03 10.17 -10.36
CA ALA A 3 7.81 9.21 -11.44
C ALA A 3 6.67 8.26 -11.05
N ILE A 4 5.76 7.98 -11.97
CA ILE A 4 4.61 7.10 -11.75
C ILE A 4 4.72 5.90 -12.67
N HIS A 5 4.60 4.70 -12.11
CA HIS A 5 4.63 3.43 -12.83
C HIS A 5 3.20 2.89 -12.96
N ILE A 6 2.73 2.73 -14.20
CA ILE A 6 1.42 2.16 -14.51
C ILE A 6 1.52 0.64 -14.32
N LEU A 7 0.63 0.08 -13.50
CA LEU A 7 0.56 -1.36 -13.24
C LEU A 7 -0.43 -2.03 -14.21
N GLU A 8 -1.56 -1.37 -14.49
CA GLU A 8 -2.57 -1.88 -15.42
C GLU A 8 -2.95 -0.81 -16.46
N PRO A 9 -2.35 -0.82 -17.66
CA PRO A 9 -2.67 0.18 -18.67
C PRO A 9 -4.10 0.00 -19.20
N LEU A 10 -4.79 1.12 -19.45
CA LEU A 10 -6.12 1.14 -20.06
C LEU A 10 -6.17 2.16 -21.21
N ALA A 11 -6.80 1.80 -22.31
CA ALA A 11 -6.93 2.69 -23.48
C ALA A 11 -7.77 3.93 -23.15
N SER A 12 -7.41 5.09 -23.70
CA SER A 12 -8.03 6.37 -23.32
C SER A 12 -9.54 6.45 -23.56
N ASN A 13 -10.07 5.76 -24.57
CA ASN A 13 -11.52 5.69 -24.82
C ASN A 13 -12.23 4.88 -23.72
N ALA A 14 -11.68 3.73 -23.34
CA ALA A 14 -12.22 2.91 -22.26
C ALA A 14 -12.09 3.62 -20.90
N MET A 15 -11.00 4.36 -20.70
CA MET A 15 -10.80 5.20 -19.52
C MET A 15 -11.89 6.28 -19.40
N ALA A 16 -12.22 6.97 -20.50
CA ALA A 16 -13.26 7.99 -20.47
C ALA A 16 -14.64 7.41 -20.13
N GLU A 17 -14.98 6.24 -20.68
CA GLU A 17 -16.21 5.52 -20.37
C GLU A 17 -16.27 5.13 -18.88
N LYS A 18 -15.16 4.60 -18.35
CA LYS A 18 -15.04 4.21 -16.94
C LYS A 18 -15.10 5.37 -15.96
N ILE A 19 -14.53 6.53 -16.31
CA ILE A 19 -14.66 7.74 -15.49
C ILE A 19 -16.10 8.22 -15.46
N ASN A 20 -16.84 8.15 -16.57
CA ASN A 20 -18.25 8.49 -16.57
C ASN A 20 -19.07 7.53 -15.67
N GLU A 21 -18.73 6.24 -15.66
CA GLU A 21 -19.32 5.25 -14.76
C GLU A 21 -19.04 5.59 -13.28
N LEU A 22 -17.81 5.96 -12.95
CA LEU A 22 -17.42 6.41 -11.61
C LEU A 22 -18.19 7.67 -11.20
N GLU A 23 -18.24 8.70 -12.05
CA GLU A 23 -18.98 9.96 -11.79
C GLU A 23 -20.48 9.71 -11.56
N HIS A 24 -21.09 8.79 -12.32
CA HIS A 24 -22.46 8.37 -12.08
C HIS A 24 -22.59 7.63 -10.74
N THR A 25 -21.64 6.77 -10.39
CA THR A 25 -21.69 5.97 -9.15
C THR A 25 -21.61 6.86 -7.90
N ILE A 26 -20.71 7.86 -7.90
CA ILE A 26 -20.51 8.77 -6.76
C ILE A 26 -21.51 9.93 -6.73
N GLY A 27 -22.33 10.09 -7.78
CA GLY A 27 -23.34 11.15 -7.91
C GLY A 27 -22.78 12.56 -8.10
N THR A 28 -21.53 12.70 -8.58
CA THR A 28 -20.89 14.00 -8.82
C THR A 28 -19.78 13.89 -9.88
N VAL A 29 -19.36 15.03 -10.41
CA VAL A 29 -18.17 15.14 -11.27
C VAL A 29 -16.91 15.09 -10.41
N LEU A 30 -15.88 14.38 -10.88
CA LEU A 30 -14.61 14.28 -10.16
C LEU A 30 -13.86 15.64 -10.16
N PRO A 31 -13.10 15.96 -9.09
CA PRO A 31 -12.15 17.05 -9.13
C PRO A 31 -11.17 16.90 -10.31
N SER A 32 -10.92 17.99 -11.04
CA SER A 32 -10.14 17.97 -12.29
C SER A 32 -8.77 17.30 -12.13
N HIS A 33 -8.04 17.62 -11.07
CA HIS A 33 -6.73 17.02 -10.79
C HIS A 33 -6.77 15.51 -10.60
N PHE A 34 -7.84 14.99 -10.00
CA PHE A 34 -8.00 13.55 -9.82
C PHE A 34 -8.43 12.87 -11.11
N LYS A 35 -9.33 13.50 -11.88
CA LYS A 35 -9.70 13.05 -13.23
C LYS A 35 -8.48 12.96 -14.15
N ASP A 36 -7.59 13.96 -14.11
CA ASP A 36 -6.35 13.97 -14.87
C ASP A 36 -5.40 12.85 -14.46
N LEU A 37 -5.29 12.57 -13.16
CA LEU A 37 -4.48 11.45 -12.64
C LEU A 37 -4.99 10.11 -13.19
N LEU A 38 -6.30 9.85 -13.09
CA LEU A 38 -6.93 8.62 -13.59
C LEU A 38 -6.74 8.49 -15.11
N MET A 39 -6.99 9.56 -15.87
CA MET A 39 -6.85 9.57 -17.32
C MET A 39 -5.44 9.19 -17.80
N GLN A 40 -4.41 9.55 -17.01
CA GLN A 40 -3.01 9.35 -17.37
C GLN A 40 -2.41 8.08 -16.76
N ASN A 41 -2.93 7.62 -15.61
CA ASN A 41 -2.30 6.60 -14.78
C ASN A 41 -3.33 5.63 -14.18
N ASN A 42 -3.92 4.77 -15.02
CA ASN A 42 -4.77 3.68 -14.52
C ASN A 42 -3.95 2.75 -13.62
N VAL A 43 -4.46 2.43 -12.43
CA VAL A 43 -3.84 1.55 -11.40
C VAL A 43 -2.33 1.72 -11.36
N CYS A 44 -1.82 2.63 -10.55
CA CYS A 44 -0.43 3.06 -10.64
C CYS A 44 0.28 3.16 -9.31
N LYS A 45 1.61 3.07 -9.33
CA LYS A 45 2.46 3.21 -8.15
C LYS A 45 3.44 4.36 -8.33
N PRO A 46 3.46 5.36 -7.41
CA PRO A 46 4.46 6.40 -7.45
C PRO A 46 5.81 5.86 -6.97
N HIS A 47 6.91 6.34 -7.56
CA HIS A 47 8.27 5.95 -7.16
C HIS A 47 8.60 6.44 -5.75
N LYS A 48 8.23 7.68 -5.43
CA LYS A 48 8.19 8.17 -4.05
C LYS A 48 6.79 7.92 -3.52
N ASN A 49 6.66 7.07 -2.51
CA ASN A 49 5.36 6.59 -2.02
C ASN A 49 5.22 6.75 -0.50
N HIS A 50 6.19 7.32 0.19
CA HIS A 50 6.16 7.52 1.62
C HIS A 50 5.72 8.95 1.98
N TYR A 51 4.72 9.05 2.84
CA TYR A 51 4.23 10.30 3.40
C TYR A 51 4.60 10.37 4.89
N LYS A 52 5.08 11.53 5.31
CA LYS A 52 5.34 11.81 6.73
C LYS A 52 5.14 13.29 7.02
N ASP A 53 4.34 13.56 8.04
CA ASP A 53 4.30 14.86 8.71
C ASP A 53 4.54 14.70 10.22
N LYS A 54 4.05 15.62 11.04
CA LYS A 54 4.27 15.58 12.50
C LYS A 54 3.43 14.52 13.21
N GLU A 55 2.26 14.20 12.68
CA GLU A 55 1.24 13.38 13.36
C GLU A 55 0.92 12.10 12.58
N THR A 56 1.24 12.06 11.29
CA THR A 56 0.84 11.03 10.35
C THR A 56 2.05 10.54 9.55
N GLU A 57 2.21 9.22 9.47
CA GLU A 57 3.25 8.57 8.66
C GLU A 57 2.68 7.30 8.04
N PHE A 58 2.78 7.16 6.73
CA PHE A 58 2.31 5.98 6.02
C PHE A 58 3.00 5.81 4.65
N THR A 59 2.82 4.64 4.05
CA THR A 59 3.33 4.34 2.72
C THR A 59 2.19 3.91 1.81
N ILE A 60 2.14 4.50 0.62
CA ILE A 60 1.18 4.15 -0.43
C ILE A 60 1.64 2.88 -1.13
N ASN A 61 0.73 1.91 -1.22
CA ASN A 61 0.93 0.69 -1.98
C ASN A 61 0.77 0.95 -3.48
N TYR A 62 -0.38 1.50 -3.86
CA TYR A 62 -0.74 1.89 -5.21
C TYR A 62 -1.98 2.81 -5.19
N PHE A 63 -2.13 3.66 -6.20
CA PHE A 63 -3.38 4.35 -6.51
C PHE A 63 -4.34 3.40 -7.24
N LEU A 64 -5.61 3.45 -6.85
CA LEU A 64 -6.68 2.71 -7.47
C LEU A 64 -6.94 3.23 -8.88
N GLY A 65 -7.50 2.36 -9.73
CA GLY A 65 -7.93 2.70 -11.08
C GLY A 65 -9.14 1.86 -11.45
N PHE A 66 -9.23 1.48 -12.72
CA PHE A 66 -10.25 0.57 -13.21
C PHE A 66 -9.60 -0.79 -13.48
N SER A 67 -10.10 -1.83 -12.84
CA SER A 67 -9.54 -3.18 -12.90
C SER A 67 -10.62 -4.24 -12.82
N GLU A 68 -10.32 -5.44 -13.34
CA GLU A 68 -11.11 -6.64 -13.04
C GLU A 68 -10.84 -7.14 -11.61
N SER A 69 -9.68 -6.82 -11.04
CA SER A 69 -9.32 -7.08 -9.66
C SER A 69 -10.07 -6.11 -8.75
N LYS A 70 -10.98 -6.64 -7.92
CA LYS A 70 -11.74 -5.83 -6.96
C LYS A 70 -10.89 -5.05 -5.96
N ASN A 71 -9.64 -5.48 -5.73
CA ASN A 71 -8.73 -4.81 -4.81
C ASN A 71 -8.10 -3.56 -5.42
N ASP A 72 -8.01 -3.51 -6.75
CA ASP A 72 -7.36 -2.43 -7.50
C ASP A 72 -8.40 -1.50 -8.16
N ASP A 73 -9.65 -1.96 -8.26
CA ASP A 73 -10.77 -1.23 -8.84
C ASP A 73 -11.39 -0.21 -7.87
N ILE A 74 -11.45 1.04 -8.32
CA ILE A 74 -11.94 2.17 -7.53
C ILE A 74 -13.44 2.12 -7.28
N ILE A 75 -14.23 1.62 -8.24
CA ILE A 75 -15.70 1.53 -8.11
C ILE A 75 -16.04 0.43 -7.11
N ALA A 76 -15.41 -0.74 -7.24
CA ALA A 76 -15.56 -1.85 -6.29
C ALA A 76 -15.12 -1.42 -4.89
N THR A 77 -14.00 -0.71 -4.76
CA THR A 77 -13.53 -0.22 -3.46
C THR A 77 -14.50 0.81 -2.87
N TYR A 78 -14.95 1.81 -3.63
CA TYR A 78 -15.94 2.78 -3.17
C TYR A 78 -17.20 2.10 -2.61
N ASN A 79 -17.76 1.14 -3.35
CA ASN A 79 -18.95 0.41 -2.94
C ASN A 79 -18.71 -0.46 -1.69
N ASN A 80 -17.55 -1.12 -1.58
CA ASN A 80 -17.22 -1.98 -0.44
C ASN A 80 -17.06 -1.21 0.88
N TYR A 81 -16.77 0.09 0.80
CA TYR A 81 -16.57 0.97 1.96
C TYR A 81 -17.72 1.97 2.16
N GLU A 82 -18.84 1.78 1.47
CA GLU A 82 -20.08 2.52 1.72
C GLU A 82 -20.48 2.37 3.20
N GLY A 83 -20.74 3.50 3.86
CA GLY A 83 -21.08 3.56 5.29
C GLY A 83 -19.88 3.41 6.25
N ARG A 84 -18.67 3.09 5.75
CA ARG A 84 -17.42 3.01 6.55
C ARG A 84 -16.52 4.23 6.40
N ILE A 85 -16.54 4.82 5.21
CA ILE A 85 -15.86 6.07 4.87
C ILE A 85 -16.91 7.18 4.77
N PRO A 86 -16.63 8.42 5.21
CA PRO A 86 -17.56 9.55 5.03
C PRO A 86 -18.02 9.68 3.58
N GLU A 87 -19.31 9.95 3.36
CA GLU A 87 -19.96 9.89 2.04
C GLU A 87 -19.36 10.85 1.00
N GLU A 88 -18.79 11.96 1.47
CA GLU A 88 -18.11 12.95 0.65
C GLU A 88 -16.69 12.54 0.22
N LEU A 89 -16.15 11.45 0.76
CA LEU A 89 -14.82 10.94 0.46
C LEU A 89 -14.88 9.72 -0.46
N ILE A 90 -13.90 9.62 -1.35
CA ILE A 90 -13.70 8.48 -2.25
C ILE A 90 -12.31 7.90 -1.94
N PRO A 91 -12.17 6.59 -1.68
CA PRO A 91 -10.86 5.96 -1.58
C PRO A 91 -10.17 6.01 -2.95
N ILE A 92 -8.92 6.48 -2.99
CA ILE A 92 -8.13 6.67 -4.22
C ILE A 92 -6.80 5.92 -4.22
N ALA A 93 -6.32 5.46 -3.06
CA ALA A 93 -5.07 4.68 -2.99
C ALA A 93 -5.07 3.74 -1.79
N SER A 94 -4.58 2.52 -2.01
CA SER A 94 -4.27 1.57 -0.94
C SER A 94 -3.05 2.07 -0.16
N VAL A 95 -3.15 2.03 1.17
CA VAL A 95 -2.09 2.36 2.10
C VAL A 95 -1.76 1.11 2.94
N ASP A 96 -0.52 1.03 3.44
CA ASP A 96 -0.11 -0.05 4.34
C ASP A 96 -1.06 -0.19 5.53
N GLY A 97 -1.21 -1.41 6.06
CA GLY A 97 -2.10 -1.68 7.19
C GLY A 97 -3.57 -1.91 6.82
N GLY A 98 -3.95 -1.77 5.55
CA GLY A 98 -5.37 -1.87 5.14
C GLY A 98 -6.09 -0.51 5.17
N ASP A 99 -5.32 0.56 5.22
CA ASP A 99 -5.77 1.94 5.25
C ASP A 99 -6.02 2.50 3.84
N TRP A 100 -6.64 3.67 3.76
CA TRP A 100 -6.94 4.33 2.49
C TRP A 100 -6.50 5.79 2.48
N LEU A 101 -5.90 6.19 1.35
CA LEU A 101 -5.89 7.60 0.97
C LEU A 101 -7.22 7.91 0.29
N CYS A 102 -7.90 8.95 0.74
CA CYS A 102 -9.19 9.38 0.22
C CYS A 102 -9.12 10.79 -0.36
N ILE A 103 -9.98 11.10 -1.32
CA ILE A 103 -10.20 12.46 -1.82
C ILE A 103 -11.64 12.89 -1.56
N ASN A 104 -11.82 14.15 -1.16
CA ASN A 104 -13.15 14.72 -1.08
C ASN A 104 -13.69 15.03 -2.48
N LYS A 105 -14.87 14.48 -2.80
CA LYS A 105 -15.50 14.51 -4.11
C LYS A 105 -15.86 15.92 -4.62
N ILE A 106 -15.93 16.91 -3.72
CA ILE A 106 -16.27 18.31 -4.04
C ILE A 106 -15.05 19.22 -3.94
N THR A 107 -14.30 19.14 -2.85
CA THR A 107 -13.21 20.09 -2.54
C THR A 107 -11.87 19.67 -3.14
N GLY A 108 -11.69 18.39 -3.48
CA GLY A 108 -10.40 17.85 -3.93
C GLY A 108 -9.34 17.72 -2.83
N LYS A 109 -9.69 18.01 -1.57
CA LYS A 109 -8.84 17.81 -0.40
C LYS A 109 -8.56 16.32 -0.20
N VAL A 110 -7.35 16.01 0.29
CA VAL A 110 -6.86 14.64 0.45
C VAL A 110 -6.79 14.29 1.93
N TYR A 111 -7.33 13.12 2.26
CA TYR A 111 -7.47 12.63 3.62
C TYR A 111 -6.84 11.24 3.76
N TYR A 112 -6.29 10.98 4.93
CA TYR A 112 -5.85 9.66 5.36
C TYR A 112 -6.92 9.04 6.25
N TRP A 113 -7.51 7.94 5.79
CA TRP A 113 -8.47 7.13 6.54
C TRP A 113 -7.71 5.96 7.17
N PHE A 114 -7.67 5.96 8.50
CA PHE A 114 -7.02 4.94 9.32
C PHE A 114 -8.05 3.94 9.82
N HIS A 115 -7.95 2.67 9.44
CA HIS A 115 -9.04 1.71 9.61
C HIS A 115 -9.38 1.43 11.08
N GLU A 116 -8.40 1.50 11.99
CA GLU A 116 -8.60 1.29 13.42
C GLU A 116 -9.36 2.43 14.09
N GLU A 117 -9.38 3.63 13.50
CA GLU A 117 -9.94 4.82 14.14
C GLU A 117 -11.08 5.48 13.37
N ASN A 118 -11.11 5.39 12.04
CA ASN A 118 -12.01 6.15 11.18
C ASN A 118 -13.13 5.30 10.55
N ASP A 119 -13.25 4.02 10.88
CA ASP A 119 -14.31 3.17 10.35
C ASP A 119 -15.69 3.51 10.93
N TRP A 120 -16.50 4.23 10.15
CA TRP A 120 -17.86 4.66 10.51
C TRP A 120 -18.89 3.51 10.48
N GLY A 121 -18.50 2.33 10.00
CA GLY A 121 -19.31 1.12 10.13
C GLY A 121 -19.34 0.57 11.55
N LEU A 122 -18.44 1.05 12.43
CA LEU A 122 -18.40 0.69 13.84
C LEU A 122 -19.40 1.53 14.64
N GLU A 123 -20.17 0.88 15.51
CA GLU A 123 -21.20 1.55 16.32
C GLU A 123 -20.61 2.71 17.13
N GLY A 124 -21.19 3.90 16.96
CA GLY A 124 -20.79 5.11 17.66
C GLY A 124 -19.50 5.75 17.14
N ASN A 125 -18.88 5.23 16.08
CA ASN A 125 -17.71 5.85 15.48
C ASN A 125 -18.10 6.84 14.38
N ASN A 126 -17.65 8.07 14.51
CA ASN A 126 -17.77 9.13 13.50
C ASN A 126 -16.50 9.98 13.42
N LYS A 127 -15.35 9.43 13.86
CA LYS A 127 -14.09 10.16 13.84
C LYS A 127 -13.69 10.42 12.39
N TYR A 128 -13.58 11.69 12.04
CA TYR A 128 -13.28 12.10 10.67
C TYR A 128 -11.81 11.76 10.30
N PRO A 129 -11.55 11.32 9.05
CA PRO A 129 -10.19 11.09 8.53
C PRO A 129 -9.27 12.31 8.62
N THR A 130 -7.97 12.06 8.75
CA THR A 130 -6.96 13.14 8.91
C THR A 130 -6.70 13.85 7.58
N LEU A 131 -6.81 15.17 7.54
CA LEU A 131 -6.45 15.97 6.35
C LEU A 131 -4.93 15.97 6.15
N VAL A 132 -4.46 15.47 5.01
CA VAL A 132 -3.02 15.37 4.69
C VAL A 132 -2.57 16.35 3.60
N SER A 133 -3.51 16.85 2.79
CA SER A 133 -3.24 17.89 1.79
C SER A 133 -4.50 18.61 1.33
N GLU A 134 -4.34 19.88 0.95
CA GLU A 134 -5.43 20.69 0.38
C GLU A 134 -5.77 20.30 -1.07
N ASN A 135 -4.84 19.67 -1.79
CA ASN A 135 -5.08 19.09 -3.11
C ASN A 135 -4.13 17.91 -3.39
N LEU A 136 -4.49 17.12 -4.41
CA LEU A 136 -3.80 15.89 -4.79
C LEU A 136 -2.40 16.10 -5.37
N ASN A 137 -2.18 17.16 -6.13
CA ASN A 137 -0.86 17.42 -6.72
C ASN A 137 0.17 17.76 -5.65
N ASP A 138 -0.19 18.66 -4.73
CA ASP A 138 0.64 19.00 -3.58
C ASP A 138 0.93 17.77 -2.71
N PHE A 139 -0.05 16.87 -2.58
CA PHE A 139 0.15 15.61 -1.85
C PHE A 139 1.21 14.73 -2.54
N ILE A 140 1.09 14.51 -3.85
CA ILE A 140 2.04 13.69 -4.62
C ILE A 140 3.45 14.29 -4.61
N GLU A 141 3.56 15.63 -4.59
CA GLU A 141 4.84 16.34 -4.51
C GLU A 141 5.52 16.20 -3.14
N LYS A 142 4.74 16.07 -2.05
CA LYS A 142 5.25 15.84 -0.69
C LYS A 142 5.79 14.42 -0.49
N LEU A 143 5.44 13.46 -1.35
CA LEU A 143 5.90 12.08 -1.19
C LEU A 143 7.43 11.97 -1.29
N THR A 144 7.97 11.13 -0.42
CA THR A 144 9.41 10.82 -0.33
C THR A 144 9.66 9.34 -0.62
N PRO A 145 10.89 8.93 -0.95
CA PRO A 145 11.23 7.50 -0.98
C PRO A 145 10.99 6.88 0.39
N THR A 146 10.49 5.63 0.43
CA THR A 146 10.41 4.88 1.68
C THR A 146 11.77 4.85 2.37
N PRO A 147 11.86 5.24 3.66
CA PRO A 147 13.11 5.17 4.39
C PRO A 147 13.55 3.71 4.50
N LEU A 148 14.81 3.44 4.15
CA LEU A 148 15.42 2.16 4.43
C LEU A 148 15.77 2.10 5.93
N PRO A 149 15.65 0.92 6.57
CA PRO A 149 16.06 0.77 7.95
C PRO A 149 17.55 1.08 8.09
N THR A 150 17.89 1.81 9.15
CA THR A 150 19.28 2.13 9.51
C THR A 150 20.06 0.87 9.87
N LYS A 151 21.40 0.93 9.77
CA LYS A 151 22.25 -0.19 10.19
C LYS A 151 22.03 -0.54 11.67
N GLU A 152 21.75 0.47 12.49
CA GLU A 152 21.45 0.34 13.91
C GLU A 152 20.10 -0.33 14.14
N GLU A 153 19.06 0.02 13.37
CA GLU A 153 17.76 -0.66 13.42
C GLU A 153 17.86 -2.12 12.99
N ILE A 154 18.59 -2.39 11.90
CA ILE A 154 18.87 -3.76 11.44
C ILE A 154 19.59 -4.54 12.54
N LYS A 155 20.65 -3.98 13.13
CA LYS A 155 21.38 -4.62 14.24
C LYS A 155 20.49 -4.89 15.45
N ARG A 156 19.63 -3.94 15.84
CA ARG A 156 18.69 -4.14 16.95
C ARG A 156 17.69 -5.25 16.63
N ALA A 157 17.12 -5.26 15.43
CA ALA A 157 16.17 -6.27 14.99
C ALA A 157 16.80 -7.67 14.94
N ILE A 158 18.05 -7.80 14.48
CA ILE A 158 18.79 -9.08 14.51
C ILE A 158 19.05 -9.52 15.95
N ALA A 159 19.47 -8.59 16.82
CA ALA A 159 19.79 -8.91 18.21
C ALA A 159 18.56 -9.30 19.05
N SER A 160 17.37 -8.77 18.73
CA SER A 160 16.12 -9.08 19.43
C SER A 160 15.27 -10.15 18.75
N GLY A 161 15.51 -10.41 17.46
CA GLY A 161 14.76 -11.34 16.65
C GLY A 161 15.13 -12.79 16.95
N LYS A 162 14.14 -13.66 16.98
CA LYS A 162 14.33 -15.12 17.00
C LYS A 162 13.51 -15.74 15.90
N VAL A 163 14.17 -16.47 15.01
CA VAL A 163 13.52 -17.29 13.99
C VAL A 163 13.10 -18.61 14.62
N THR A 164 11.83 -18.96 14.46
CA THR A 164 11.32 -20.28 14.82
C THR A 164 11.04 -21.07 13.55
N ILE A 165 11.50 -22.31 13.48
CA ILE A 165 11.32 -23.19 12.32
C ILE A 165 10.38 -24.35 12.63
N THR A 166 9.85 -24.95 11.58
CA THR A 166 8.99 -26.14 11.65
C THR A 166 9.66 -27.32 10.93
N PRO A 167 9.26 -28.57 11.18
CA PRO A 167 9.74 -29.71 10.41
C PRO A 167 9.53 -29.54 8.90
N LYS A 168 8.43 -28.87 8.50
CA LYS A 168 8.15 -28.59 7.08
C LYS A 168 9.16 -27.62 6.47
N TYR A 169 9.60 -26.61 7.21
CA TYR A 169 10.66 -25.71 6.78
C TYR A 169 11.96 -26.48 6.49
N VAL A 170 12.36 -27.38 7.39
CA VAL A 170 13.58 -28.20 7.23
C VAL A 170 13.50 -29.07 5.98
N GLU A 171 12.36 -29.73 5.76
CA GLU A 171 12.10 -30.52 4.55
C GLU A 171 12.26 -29.69 3.27
N LEU A 172 11.58 -28.54 3.20
CA LEU A 172 11.62 -27.66 2.03
C LEU A 172 13.03 -27.14 1.74
N ARG A 173 13.75 -26.68 2.78
CA ARG A 173 15.10 -26.15 2.62
C ARG A 173 16.11 -27.22 2.25
N ASN A 174 15.98 -28.43 2.79
CA ASN A 174 16.85 -29.55 2.40
C ASN A 174 16.56 -30.00 0.95
N ALA A 175 15.32 -29.92 0.49
CA ALA A 175 15.00 -30.15 -0.92
C ALA A 175 15.63 -29.10 -1.84
N MET A 176 15.69 -27.82 -1.42
CA MET A 176 16.41 -26.77 -2.16
C MET A 176 17.93 -27.03 -2.18
N ARG A 177 18.52 -27.35 -1.02
CA ARG A 177 19.94 -27.71 -0.89
C ARG A 177 20.34 -28.89 -1.77
N ALA A 178 19.49 -29.91 -1.85
CA ALA A 178 19.73 -31.06 -2.71
C ALA A 178 19.80 -30.68 -4.21
N LYS A 179 19.00 -29.71 -4.66
CA LYS A 179 19.09 -29.17 -6.04
C LYS A 179 20.40 -28.44 -6.30
N GLU A 180 21.02 -27.90 -5.26
CA GLU A 180 22.33 -27.23 -5.28
C GLU A 180 23.49 -28.20 -4.99
N GLY A 181 23.22 -29.50 -4.81
CA GLY A 181 24.24 -30.50 -4.47
C GLY A 181 24.78 -30.41 -3.03
N LEU A 182 24.09 -29.68 -2.15
CA LEU A 182 24.49 -29.48 -0.76
C LEU A 182 23.89 -30.56 0.16
N PRO A 183 24.62 -31.00 1.21
CA PRO A 183 24.11 -31.99 2.15
C PRO A 183 22.94 -31.42 2.97
N PRO A 184 21.98 -32.24 3.42
CA PRO A 184 20.88 -31.78 4.26
C PRO A 184 21.41 -31.33 5.63
N LEU A 185 20.70 -30.40 6.25
CA LEU A 185 20.92 -30.00 7.65
C LEU A 185 19.79 -30.53 8.53
N THR A 186 20.13 -30.88 9.75
CA THR A 186 19.19 -31.22 10.83
C THR A 186 18.37 -30.01 11.27
N PHE A 187 17.35 -30.25 12.09
CA PHE A 187 16.54 -29.18 12.66
C PHE A 187 17.40 -28.26 13.54
N GLU A 188 18.24 -28.82 14.41
CA GLU A 188 19.11 -28.08 15.32
C GLU A 188 20.17 -27.26 14.57
N GLU A 189 20.69 -27.79 13.45
CA GLU A 189 21.62 -27.05 12.59
C GLU A 189 20.94 -25.87 11.90
N TRP A 190 19.71 -26.04 11.40
CA TRP A 190 18.93 -24.93 10.84
C TRP A 190 18.59 -23.88 11.90
N ASP A 191 18.15 -24.30 13.08
CA ASP A 191 17.79 -23.40 14.17
C ASP A 191 19.00 -22.58 14.62
N ARG A 192 20.16 -23.23 14.80
CA ARG A 192 21.42 -22.55 15.12
C ARG A 192 21.84 -21.58 14.02
N LEU A 193 21.79 -22.03 12.77
CA LEU A 193 22.17 -21.20 11.62
C LEU A 193 21.30 -19.95 11.58
N LEU A 194 19.96 -20.07 11.64
CA LEU A 194 19.01 -18.95 11.52
C LEU A 194 19.03 -17.97 12.70
N ASN A 195 19.44 -18.43 13.87
CA ASN A 195 19.54 -17.61 15.07
C ASN A 195 20.98 -17.23 15.43
N ASP A 196 21.94 -17.37 14.50
CA ASP A 196 23.31 -16.88 14.69
C ASP A 196 23.33 -15.35 14.50
N PRO A 197 23.64 -14.56 15.54
CA PRO A 197 23.71 -13.10 15.45
C PRO A 197 24.84 -12.61 14.54
N ASN A 198 25.78 -13.48 14.16
CA ASN A 198 26.91 -13.15 13.29
C ASN A 198 26.72 -13.65 11.84
N ARG A 199 25.52 -14.09 11.46
CA ARG A 199 25.21 -14.43 10.06
C ARG A 199 25.57 -13.29 9.12
N GLU A 200 26.36 -13.59 8.09
CA GLU A 200 26.74 -12.61 7.05
C GLU A 200 25.68 -12.47 5.93
N ASP A 201 24.69 -13.35 5.88
CA ASP A 201 23.70 -13.49 4.79
C ASP A 201 22.54 -12.48 4.84
N ILE A 202 22.70 -11.33 5.50
CA ILE A 202 21.66 -10.29 5.59
C ILE A 202 21.93 -9.06 4.69
N TYR A 203 22.84 -9.18 3.72
CA TYR A 203 23.05 -8.13 2.70
C TYR A 203 22.60 -8.47 1.29
N LEU A 204 21.85 -9.57 1.08
CA LEU A 204 21.34 -9.92 -0.25
C LEU A 204 19.96 -10.58 -0.18
N VAL A 205 18.93 -9.74 -0.21
CA VAL A 205 17.75 -10.03 -1.05
C VAL A 205 17.77 -8.91 -2.11
N PRO A 206 17.68 -9.24 -3.41
CA PRO A 206 17.79 -8.26 -4.49
C PRO A 206 16.76 -7.12 -4.39
#